data_AF-A0A3M0YIH3-F1
#
_entry.id   AF-A0A3M0YIH3-F1
#
_cell.length_a   1.000
_cell.length_b   1.000
_cell.length_c   1.000
_cell.angle_alpha   90.00
_cell.angle_beta   90.00
_cell.angle_gamma   90.00
#
_symmetry.space_group_name_H-M   'P 1'
#
loop_
_entity.id
_entity.type
_entity.pdbx_description
1 polymer ?
#
loop_
_entity_poly.entity_id
_entity_poly.type
_entity_poly.pdbx_seq_one_letter_code
_entity_poly.pdbx_strand_id
1 'polypeptide(L)'
;MYAFGPALRRAIQLLFRALRGLFIVVGMILVVALSVAWAGTLIGAFALMPIVSFLAPLVSWLPVLTFVSLLVFIGVPLFFLVMWLMRIMFDTRIHGGLAAALTLAWIFSITGLISSGWLMAREFEDEERVLLKEASVTPAADTIDIGLQPWPRASDGLLRIHVDDALSYRDGDLYLAPVAVSIMPAADDTLRVVVEAEARGSDDATARTNALHIDYPLQLRPDEVRLSPWFRLEKGEQWRAQQVRAIVYVPSGK
;
A
#
# COMPACT_ATOMS: atom_id res chain seq x y z
N MET A 1 71.88 -11.78 4.17
CA MET A 1 70.63 -10.98 4.19
C MET A 1 69.55 -11.66 3.32
N TYR A 2 69.15 -12.91 3.64
CA TYR A 2 68.19 -13.69 2.81
C TYR A 2 67.15 -14.49 3.60
N ALA A 3 67.07 -14.32 4.93
CA ALA A 3 66.11 -15.07 5.77
C ALA A 3 64.72 -14.40 5.90
N PHE A 4 64.56 -13.15 5.46
CA PHE A 4 63.31 -12.39 5.61
C PHE A 4 62.25 -12.72 4.54
N GLY A 5 62.66 -13.16 3.35
CA GLY A 5 61.76 -13.47 2.24
C GLY A 5 60.79 -14.64 2.49
N PRO A 6 61.23 -15.78 3.07
CA PRO A 6 60.35 -16.93 3.33
C PRO A 6 59.31 -16.67 4.43
N ALA A 7 59.71 -15.96 5.50
CA ALA A 7 58.83 -15.64 6.62
C ALA A 7 57.74 -14.63 6.21
N LEU A 8 58.13 -13.58 5.50
CA LEU A 8 57.19 -12.59 4.94
C LEU A 8 56.21 -13.25 3.95
N ARG A 9 56.70 -14.14 3.07
CA ARG A 9 55.85 -14.86 2.11
C ARG A 9 54.83 -15.76 2.81
N ARG A 10 55.22 -16.46 3.90
CA ARG A 10 54.30 -17.27 4.71
C ARG A 10 53.25 -16.41 5.41
N ALA A 11 53.66 -15.28 6.00
CA ALA A 11 52.73 -14.34 6.64
C ALA A 11 51.68 -13.80 5.65
N ILE A 12 52.12 -13.39 4.45
CA ILE A 12 51.22 -12.94 3.37
C ILE A 12 50.25 -14.06 2.94
N GLN A 13 50.73 -15.30 2.78
CA GLN A 13 49.87 -16.42 2.41
C GLN A 13 48.82 -16.76 3.49
N LEU A 14 49.20 -16.68 4.76
CA LEU A 14 48.28 -16.89 5.89
C LEU A 14 47.24 -15.79 5.95
N LEU A 15 47.63 -14.53 5.75
CA LEU A 15 46.73 -13.38 5.67
C LEU A 15 45.72 -13.56 4.53
N PHE A 16 46.15 -13.90 3.31
CA PHE A 16 45.24 -14.14 2.19
C PHE A 16 44.29 -15.32 2.42
N ARG A 17 44.74 -16.40 3.08
CA ARG A 17 43.87 -17.51 3.46
C ARG A 17 42.82 -17.10 4.50
N ALA A 18 43.22 -16.34 5.51
CA ALA A 18 42.33 -15.83 6.55
C ALA A 18 41.28 -14.87 5.95
N LEU A 19 41.70 -13.93 5.10
CA LEU A 19 40.81 -13.04 4.35
C LEU A 19 39.83 -13.84 3.48
N ARG A 20 40.31 -14.84 2.73
CA ARG A 20 39.43 -15.69 1.92
C ARG A 20 38.39 -16.41 2.78
N GLY A 21 38.80 -16.96 3.92
CA GLY A 21 37.88 -17.59 4.89
C GLY A 21 36.83 -16.63 5.44
N LEU A 22 37.25 -15.41 5.79
CA LEU A 22 36.35 -14.34 6.23
C LEU A 22 35.32 -13.99 5.14
N PHE A 23 35.76 -13.76 3.90
CA PHE A 23 34.86 -13.47 2.78
C PHE A 23 33.85 -14.60 2.51
N ILE A 24 34.25 -15.86 2.68
CA ILE A 24 33.36 -17.03 2.57
C ILE A 24 32.26 -16.97 3.63
N VAL A 25 32.63 -16.72 4.90
CA VAL A 25 31.66 -16.64 6.01
C VAL A 25 30.70 -15.47 5.79
N VAL A 26 31.22 -14.29 5.45
CA VAL A 26 30.41 -13.10 5.16
C VAL A 26 29.48 -13.35 3.98
N GLY A 27 29.97 -13.94 2.88
CA GLY A 27 29.17 -14.28 1.71
C GLY A 27 28.04 -15.25 2.04
N MET A 28 28.30 -16.29 2.85
CA MET A 28 27.28 -17.24 3.28
C MET A 28 26.19 -16.58 4.13
N ILE A 29 26.58 -15.71 5.07
CA ILE A 29 25.64 -14.92 5.87
C ILE A 29 24.77 -14.04 4.96
N LEU A 30 25.39 -13.39 3.97
CA LEU A 30 24.70 -12.52 3.01
C LEU A 30 23.67 -13.31 2.20
N VAL A 31 24.04 -14.47 1.67
CA VAL A 31 23.11 -15.35 0.93
C VAL A 31 21.91 -15.73 1.81
N VAL A 32 22.15 -16.19 3.04
CA VAL A 32 21.08 -16.59 3.97
C VAL A 32 20.18 -15.40 4.31
N ALA A 33 20.75 -14.25 4.68
CA ALA A 33 19.99 -13.05 5.01
C ALA A 33 19.12 -12.60 3.83
N LEU A 34 19.65 -12.68 2.62
CA LEU A 34 18.97 -12.28 1.40
C LEU A 34 17.85 -13.26 1.01
N SER A 35 18.06 -14.56 1.21
CA SER A 35 16.99 -15.57 1.07
C SER A 35 15.88 -15.38 2.09
N VAL A 36 16.21 -15.08 3.34
CA VAL A 36 15.21 -14.79 4.38
C VAL A 36 14.45 -13.51 4.06
N ALA A 37 15.14 -12.46 3.60
CA ALA A 37 14.49 -11.22 3.17
C ALA A 37 13.51 -11.48 2.01
N TRP A 38 13.92 -12.26 1.01
CA TRP A 38 13.07 -12.62 -0.14
C TRP A 38 11.88 -13.50 0.27
N ALA A 39 12.04 -14.43 1.22
CA ALA A 39 10.92 -15.16 1.79
C ALA A 39 9.97 -14.24 2.59
N GLY A 40 10.55 -13.28 3.32
CA GLY A 40 9.80 -12.26 4.06
C GLY A 40 8.93 -11.38 3.15
N THR A 41 9.42 -11.01 1.96
CA THR A 41 8.60 -10.24 1.00
C THR A 41 7.42 -11.06 0.46
N LEU A 42 7.59 -12.36 0.22
CA LEU A 42 6.49 -13.25 -0.16
C LEU A 42 5.43 -13.32 0.95
N ILE A 43 5.86 -13.59 2.19
CA ILE A 43 4.96 -13.66 3.35
C ILE A 43 4.24 -12.33 3.54
N GLY A 44 4.96 -11.21 3.49
CA GLY A 44 4.39 -9.87 3.60
C GLY A 44 3.38 -9.56 2.50
N ALA A 45 3.67 -9.94 1.25
CA ALA A 45 2.75 -9.75 0.14
C ALA A 45 1.45 -10.56 0.31
N PHE A 46 1.55 -11.82 0.79
CA PHE A 46 0.38 -12.63 1.11
C PHE A 46 -0.41 -12.08 2.31
N ALA A 47 0.28 -11.56 3.33
CA ALA A 47 -0.38 -10.96 4.49
C ALA A 47 -1.15 -9.67 4.12
N LEU A 48 -0.59 -8.86 3.21
CA LEU A 48 -1.21 -7.60 2.75
C LEU A 48 -2.20 -7.78 1.61
N MET A 49 -2.35 -8.98 1.05
CA MET A 49 -3.25 -9.24 -0.08
C MET A 49 -4.68 -8.69 0.09
N PRO A 50 -5.32 -8.80 1.27
CA PRO A 50 -6.66 -8.25 1.48
C PRO A 50 -6.75 -6.72 1.36
N ILE A 51 -5.65 -6.01 1.58
CA ILE A 51 -5.58 -4.55 1.35
C ILE A 51 -5.23 -4.28 -0.10
N VAL A 52 -4.28 -5.04 -0.67
CA VAL A 52 -3.88 -4.92 -2.08
C VAL A 52 -5.07 -5.14 -3.02
N SER A 53 -6.08 -5.94 -2.63
CA SER A 53 -7.28 -6.12 -3.43
C SER A 53 -8.12 -4.84 -3.63
N PHE A 54 -7.99 -3.84 -2.74
CA PHE A 54 -8.60 -2.52 -2.96
C PHE A 54 -7.79 -1.68 -3.95
N LEU A 55 -6.49 -1.93 -4.12
CA LEU A 55 -5.70 -1.22 -5.14
C LEU A 55 -5.96 -1.78 -6.54
N ALA A 56 -6.03 -3.11 -6.65
CA ALA A 56 -6.26 -3.77 -7.92
C ALA A 56 -7.00 -5.11 -7.72
N PRO A 57 -8.07 -5.39 -8.48
CA PRO A 57 -8.86 -6.60 -8.31
C PRO A 57 -8.01 -7.86 -8.53
N LEU A 58 -7.97 -8.76 -7.55
CA LEU A 58 -7.15 -9.98 -7.59
C LEU A 58 -7.54 -10.96 -8.72
N VAL A 59 -8.76 -10.85 -9.24
CA VAL A 59 -9.26 -11.64 -10.37
C VAL A 59 -8.80 -11.13 -11.73
N SER A 60 -8.11 -9.99 -11.77
CA SER A 60 -7.52 -9.45 -13.00
C SER A 60 -6.10 -9.97 -13.22
N TRP A 61 -5.65 -9.97 -14.49
CA TRP A 61 -4.30 -10.42 -14.85
C TRP A 61 -3.21 -9.44 -14.39
N LEU A 62 -3.58 -8.18 -14.12
CA LEU A 62 -2.63 -7.10 -13.87
C LEU A 62 -1.90 -7.22 -12.52
N PRO A 63 -2.54 -7.53 -11.38
CA PRO A 63 -1.85 -7.81 -10.12
C PRO A 63 -0.90 -9.00 -10.22
N VAL A 64 -1.31 -10.06 -10.91
CA VAL A 64 -0.47 -11.26 -11.11
C VAL A 64 0.76 -10.90 -11.93
N LEU A 65 0.59 -10.17 -13.05
CA LEU A 65 1.71 -9.70 -13.84
C LEU A 65 2.64 -8.80 -13.02
N THR A 66 2.09 -7.85 -12.26
CA THR A 66 2.85 -6.92 -11.43
C THR A 66 3.67 -7.68 -10.38
N PHE A 67 3.04 -8.64 -9.69
CA PHE A 67 3.68 -9.45 -8.66
C PHE A 67 4.80 -10.33 -9.23
N VAL A 68 4.54 -11.06 -10.31
CA VAL A 68 5.56 -11.89 -10.98
C VAL A 68 6.70 -11.03 -11.51
N SER A 69 6.39 -9.88 -12.12
CA SER A 69 7.40 -8.95 -12.61
C SER A 69 8.25 -8.41 -11.46
N LEU A 70 7.64 -8.07 -10.32
CA LEU A 70 8.38 -7.62 -9.13
C LEU A 70 9.31 -8.72 -8.58
N LEU A 71 8.83 -9.97 -8.51
CA LEU A 71 9.63 -11.10 -8.06
C LEU A 71 10.83 -11.37 -8.95
N VAL A 72 10.65 -11.30 -10.29
CA VAL A 72 11.76 -11.48 -11.24
C VAL A 72 12.70 -10.28 -11.21
N PHE A 73 12.17 -9.06 -11.13
CA PHE A 73 12.94 -7.82 -11.08
C PHE A 73 13.91 -7.78 -9.90
N ILE A 74 13.46 -8.24 -8.73
CA ILE A 74 14.29 -8.32 -7.51
C ILE A 74 15.11 -9.60 -7.48
N GLY A 75 14.49 -10.73 -7.83
CA GLY A 75 15.08 -12.07 -7.69
C GLY A 75 16.23 -12.33 -8.65
N VAL A 76 16.19 -11.82 -9.89
CA VAL A 76 17.28 -12.05 -10.87
C VAL A 76 18.57 -11.34 -10.48
N PRO A 77 18.59 -10.03 -10.12
CA PRO A 77 19.78 -9.38 -9.59
C PRO A 77 20.33 -10.07 -8.35
N LEU A 78 19.44 -10.54 -7.46
CA LEU A 78 19.77 -11.37 -6.31
C LEU A 78 20.55 -12.61 -6.72
N PHE A 79 20.01 -13.35 -7.68
CA PHE A 79 20.57 -14.59 -8.16
C PHE A 79 21.95 -14.35 -8.78
N PHE A 80 22.10 -13.29 -9.58
CA PHE A 80 23.41 -12.91 -10.13
C PHE A 80 24.42 -12.55 -9.04
N LEU A 81 23.99 -11.84 -7.99
CA LEU A 81 24.85 -11.53 -6.83
C LEU A 81 25.29 -12.81 -6.12
N VAL A 82 24.38 -13.73 -5.84
CA VAL A 82 24.69 -15.02 -5.21
C VAL A 82 25.65 -15.84 -6.08
N MET A 83 25.39 -15.92 -7.39
CA MET A 83 26.25 -16.65 -8.31
C MET A 83 27.63 -16.00 -8.46
N TRP A 84 27.71 -14.68 -8.41
CA TRP A 84 28.98 -13.95 -8.40
C TRP A 84 29.80 -14.25 -7.13
N LEU A 85 29.15 -14.31 -5.97
CA LEU A 85 29.79 -14.74 -4.72
C LEU A 85 30.26 -16.21 -4.80
N MET A 86 29.41 -17.11 -5.30
CA MET A 86 29.76 -18.53 -5.50
C MET A 86 30.95 -18.71 -6.45
N ARG A 87 31.04 -17.89 -7.51
CA ARG A 87 32.19 -17.87 -8.41
C ARG A 87 33.49 -17.52 -7.68
N ILE A 88 33.47 -16.52 -6.80
CA ILE A 88 34.67 -16.13 -6.03
C ILE A 88 35.07 -17.25 -5.04
N MET A 89 34.09 -17.92 -4.45
CA MET A 89 34.31 -18.92 -3.40
C MET A 89 34.76 -20.28 -3.96
N PHE A 90 34.04 -20.77 -4.98
CA PHE A 90 34.09 -22.15 -5.47
C PHE A 90 34.45 -22.26 -6.96
N ASP A 91 34.77 -21.15 -7.64
CA ASP A 91 35.00 -21.09 -9.10
C ASP A 91 33.84 -21.65 -9.95
N THR A 92 32.62 -21.60 -9.40
CA THR A 92 31.40 -21.99 -10.12
C THR A 92 31.07 -20.96 -11.18
N ARG A 93 30.69 -21.42 -12.38
CA ARG A 93 30.30 -20.55 -13.50
C ARG A 93 28.85 -20.77 -13.88
N ILE A 94 28.12 -19.68 -14.11
CA ILE A 94 26.78 -19.75 -14.71
C ILE A 94 26.94 -20.14 -16.18
N HIS A 95 26.08 -21.04 -16.66
CA HIS A 95 26.00 -21.35 -18.08
C HIS A 95 25.51 -20.13 -18.88
N GLY A 96 26.16 -19.79 -20.00
CA GLY A 96 25.86 -18.59 -20.79
C GLY A 96 24.39 -18.51 -21.24
N GLY A 97 23.78 -19.63 -21.63
CA GLY A 97 22.36 -19.68 -22.00
C GLY A 97 21.42 -19.36 -20.84
N LEU A 98 21.72 -19.83 -19.63
CA LEU A 98 20.95 -19.51 -18.42
C LEU A 98 21.09 -18.03 -18.05
N ALA A 99 22.32 -17.50 -18.09
CA ALA A 99 22.56 -16.08 -17.84
C ALA A 99 21.79 -15.20 -18.85
N ALA A 100 21.82 -15.54 -20.13
CA ALA A 100 21.06 -14.83 -21.15
C ALA A 100 19.54 -14.89 -20.91
N ALA A 101 19.00 -16.07 -20.59
CA ALA A 101 17.58 -16.25 -20.31
C ALA A 101 17.13 -15.45 -19.08
N LEU A 102 17.90 -15.45 -18.00
CA LEU A 102 17.61 -14.66 -16.79
C LEU A 102 17.68 -13.16 -17.06
N THR A 103 18.67 -12.70 -17.82
CA THR A 103 18.76 -11.30 -18.23
C THR A 103 17.58 -10.87 -19.09
N LEU A 104 17.14 -11.72 -20.04
CA LEU A 104 15.95 -11.46 -20.83
C LEU A 104 14.69 -11.40 -19.96
N ALA A 105 14.50 -12.37 -19.06
CA ALA A 105 13.39 -12.37 -18.11
C ALA A 105 13.38 -11.10 -17.23
N TRP A 106 14.56 -10.63 -16.82
CA TRP A 106 14.71 -9.38 -16.07
C TRP A 106 14.30 -8.15 -16.89
N ILE A 107 14.71 -8.07 -18.15
CA ILE A 107 14.26 -6.99 -19.06
C ILE A 107 12.74 -7.02 -19.23
N PHE A 108 12.15 -8.21 -19.44
CA PHE A 108 10.69 -8.35 -19.53
C PHE A 108 9.99 -7.95 -18.23
N SER A 109 10.59 -8.25 -17.08
CA SER A 109 10.05 -7.82 -15.79
C SER A 109 9.99 -6.30 -15.65
N ILE A 110 11.01 -5.59 -16.15
CA ILE A 110 11.01 -4.11 -16.17
C ILE A 110 9.88 -3.61 -17.07
N THR A 111 9.74 -4.16 -18.26
CA THR A 111 8.64 -3.76 -19.16
C THR A 111 7.27 -4.05 -18.55
N GLY A 112 7.11 -5.18 -17.88
CA GLY A 112 5.87 -5.54 -17.18
C GLY A 112 5.54 -4.58 -16.04
N LEU A 113 6.54 -4.17 -15.25
CA LEU A 113 6.38 -3.17 -14.19
C LEU A 113 6.05 -1.79 -14.75
N ILE A 114 6.71 -1.35 -15.82
CA ILE A 114 6.43 -0.06 -16.47
C ILE A 114 5.00 -0.06 -17.02
N SER A 115 4.60 -1.09 -17.76
CA SER A 115 3.25 -1.20 -18.30
C SER A 115 2.21 -1.25 -17.17
N SER A 116 2.45 -2.03 -16.11
CA SER A 116 1.51 -2.13 -14.99
C SER A 116 1.38 -0.81 -14.24
N GLY A 117 2.50 -0.11 -14.01
CA GLY A 117 2.51 1.22 -13.42
C GLY A 117 1.77 2.25 -14.28
N TRP A 118 1.93 2.18 -15.60
CA TRP A 118 1.21 3.06 -16.52
C TRP A 118 -0.30 2.80 -16.51
N LEU A 119 -0.73 1.53 -16.58
CA LEU A 119 -2.16 1.18 -16.46
C LEU A 119 -2.73 1.62 -15.11
N MET A 120 -1.99 1.40 -14.03
CA MET A 120 -2.41 1.84 -12.70
C MET A 120 -2.49 3.36 -12.59
N ALA A 121 -1.57 4.11 -13.19
CA ALA A 121 -1.61 5.57 -13.16
C ALA A 121 -2.83 6.14 -13.87
N ARG A 122 -3.27 5.52 -14.97
CA ARG A 122 -4.48 5.92 -15.70
C ARG A 122 -5.74 5.83 -14.86
N GLU A 123 -5.79 4.91 -13.90
CA GLU A 123 -6.94 4.80 -12.99
C GLU A 123 -7.12 6.00 -12.05
N PHE A 124 -6.16 6.94 -12.04
CA PHE A 124 -6.16 8.15 -11.22
C PHE A 124 -6.10 9.44 -12.07
N GLU A 125 -6.39 9.34 -13.38
CA GLU A 125 -6.26 10.43 -14.34
C GLU A 125 -7.27 11.54 -14.08
N ASP A 126 -8.55 11.17 -13.98
CA ASP A 126 -9.65 12.12 -13.75
C ASP A 126 -10.14 12.07 -12.31
N GLU A 127 -10.78 13.16 -11.88
CA GLU A 127 -11.29 13.37 -10.53
C GLU A 127 -12.69 13.97 -10.61
N GLU A 128 -13.64 13.35 -9.90
CA GLU A 128 -15.03 13.78 -9.91
C GLU A 128 -15.61 13.87 -8.51
N ARG A 129 -16.55 14.81 -8.36
CA ARG A 129 -17.18 15.15 -7.10
C ARG A 129 -18.69 14.98 -7.20
N VAL A 130 -19.26 14.27 -6.23
CA VAL A 130 -20.69 13.96 -6.17
C VAL A 130 -21.31 14.36 -4.84
N LEU A 131 -22.58 14.77 -4.89
CA LEU A 131 -23.41 14.86 -3.71
C LEU A 131 -23.81 13.44 -3.27
N LEU A 132 -23.27 12.98 -2.14
CA LEU A 132 -23.51 11.62 -1.65
C LEU A 132 -24.79 11.54 -0.81
N LYS A 133 -24.96 12.48 0.13
CA LYS A 133 -26.13 12.56 1.02
C LYS A 133 -26.47 14.01 1.31
N GLU A 134 -27.76 14.31 1.36
CA GLU A 134 -28.29 15.55 1.90
C GLU A 134 -29.45 15.21 2.82
N ALA A 135 -29.36 15.64 4.08
CA ALA A 135 -30.38 15.38 5.08
C ALA A 135 -30.62 16.66 5.89
N SER A 136 -31.88 16.92 6.24
CA SER A 136 -32.27 18.07 7.03
C SER A 136 -33.33 17.70 8.07
N VAL A 137 -33.33 18.42 9.18
CA VAL A 137 -34.28 18.26 10.28
C VAL A 137 -34.53 19.61 10.94
N THR A 138 -35.75 19.82 11.44
CA THR A 138 -36.06 20.99 12.28
C THR A 138 -35.48 20.76 13.67
N PRO A 139 -34.64 21.68 14.21
CA PRO A 139 -34.08 21.52 15.53
C PRO A 139 -35.16 21.50 16.62
N ALA A 140 -35.04 20.59 17.59
CA ALA A 140 -35.99 20.49 18.71
C ALA A 140 -35.51 21.22 19.99
N ALA A 141 -34.22 21.56 20.05
CA ALA A 141 -33.57 22.17 21.22
C ALA A 141 -32.78 23.44 20.83
N ASP A 142 -32.39 24.23 21.82
CA ASP A 142 -31.56 25.44 21.66
C ASP A 142 -30.07 25.14 21.52
N THR A 143 -29.65 23.91 21.78
CA THR A 143 -28.26 23.46 21.65
C THR A 143 -28.24 22.17 20.84
N ILE A 144 -27.32 22.09 19.89
CA ILE A 144 -27.13 20.91 19.03
C ILE A 144 -25.81 20.25 19.40
N ASP A 145 -25.83 18.98 19.82
CA ASP A 145 -24.62 18.19 20.10
C ASP A 145 -24.05 17.66 18.79
N ILE A 146 -22.89 18.16 18.37
CA ILE A 146 -22.15 17.67 17.21
C ILE A 146 -20.96 16.86 17.72
N GLY A 147 -20.93 15.57 17.41
CA GLY A 147 -19.81 14.72 17.77
C GLY A 147 -19.42 13.70 16.71
N LEU A 148 -18.31 13.04 16.97
CA LEU A 148 -17.72 12.04 16.08
C LEU A 148 -18.07 10.63 16.53
N GLN A 149 -18.39 9.76 15.58
CA GLN A 149 -18.54 8.33 15.81
C GLN A 149 -17.17 7.71 16.13
N PRO A 150 -17.13 6.67 16.97
CA PRO A 150 -15.88 5.98 17.29
C PRO A 150 -15.29 5.29 16.06
N TRP A 151 -13.96 5.14 16.04
CA TRP A 151 -13.27 4.43 14.98
C TRP A 151 -13.60 2.92 14.97
N PRO A 152 -13.74 2.28 13.80
CA PRO A 152 -13.90 0.84 13.70
C PRO A 152 -12.58 0.15 14.07
N ARG A 153 -12.51 -0.40 15.29
CA ARG A 153 -11.42 -1.27 15.74
C ARG A 153 -11.13 -2.38 14.71
N ALA A 154 -9.89 -2.62 14.33
CA ALA A 154 -9.55 -3.76 13.47
C ALA A 154 -10.10 -5.08 14.07
N SER A 155 -10.47 -6.04 13.22
CA SER A 155 -10.98 -7.34 13.69
C SER A 155 -9.91 -8.11 14.48
N ASP A 156 -10.33 -9.02 15.37
CA ASP A 156 -9.45 -9.87 16.18
C ASP A 156 -8.73 -10.99 15.38
N GLY A 157 -8.59 -10.81 14.06
CA GLY A 157 -7.96 -11.76 13.15
C GLY A 157 -6.43 -11.66 13.10
N LEU A 158 -5.83 -12.54 12.29
CA LEU A 158 -4.38 -12.58 12.02
C LEU A 158 -3.81 -11.29 11.43
N LEU A 159 -4.66 -10.44 10.83
CA LEU A 159 -4.28 -9.18 10.19
C LEU A 159 -4.92 -8.00 10.93
N ARG A 160 -4.17 -7.43 11.89
CA ARG A 160 -4.52 -6.16 12.54
C ARG A 160 -3.75 -5.04 11.89
N ILE A 161 -4.41 -4.27 11.02
CA ILE A 161 -3.83 -3.10 10.40
C ILE A 161 -4.61 -1.88 10.86
N HIS A 162 -3.93 -1.07 11.66
CA HIS A 162 -4.40 0.21 12.15
C HIS A 162 -3.21 1.16 12.09
N VAL A 163 -3.35 2.25 11.34
CA VAL A 163 -2.29 3.26 11.18
C VAL A 163 -2.86 4.58 11.65
N ASP A 164 -2.50 5.02 12.86
CA ASP A 164 -2.82 6.35 13.44
C ASP A 164 -4.22 6.90 13.08
N ASP A 165 -5.28 6.10 13.28
CA ASP A 165 -6.67 6.44 12.91
C ASP A 165 -6.88 6.86 11.43
N ALA A 166 -5.93 6.59 10.54
CA ALA A 166 -5.98 6.90 9.11
C ALA A 166 -6.60 5.76 8.28
N LEU A 167 -6.33 4.52 8.68
CA LEU A 167 -6.73 3.30 7.97
C LEU A 167 -7.04 2.17 8.94
N SER A 168 -8.13 1.44 8.70
CA SER A 168 -8.46 0.19 9.39
C SER A 168 -9.07 -0.81 8.41
N TYR A 169 -8.71 -2.08 8.58
CA TYR A 169 -9.31 -3.19 7.84
C TYR A 169 -10.12 -4.07 8.79
N ARG A 170 -11.39 -4.31 8.48
CA ARG A 170 -12.31 -5.09 9.32
C ARG A 170 -13.32 -5.83 8.43
N ASP A 171 -13.48 -7.12 8.68
CA ASP A 171 -14.52 -7.99 8.10
C ASP A 171 -14.60 -7.99 6.56
N GLY A 172 -13.50 -7.67 5.88
CA GLY A 172 -13.47 -7.58 4.42
C GLY A 172 -13.39 -6.15 3.89
N ASP A 173 -13.77 -5.18 4.71
CA ASP A 173 -13.94 -3.78 4.30
C ASP A 173 -12.79 -2.90 4.75
N LEU A 174 -12.61 -1.80 4.01
CA LEU A 174 -11.58 -0.81 4.27
C LEU A 174 -12.21 0.48 4.81
N TYR A 175 -11.67 0.97 5.91
CA TYR A 175 -12.11 2.19 6.58
C TYR A 175 -11.00 3.23 6.49
N LEU A 176 -11.33 4.44 6.03
CA LEU A 176 -10.36 5.48 5.64
C LEU A 176 -10.74 6.84 6.24
N ALA A 177 -9.73 7.61 6.66
CA ALA A 177 -9.90 8.88 7.38
C ALA A 177 -9.84 10.21 6.61
N PRO A 178 -9.71 10.30 5.27
CA PRO A 178 -9.72 11.60 4.59
C PRO A 178 -11.15 12.16 4.52
N VAL A 179 -11.69 12.50 5.70
CA VAL A 179 -12.99 13.13 5.93
C VAL A 179 -12.75 14.53 6.47
N ALA A 180 -13.13 15.54 5.69
CA ALA A 180 -13.15 16.92 6.12
C ALA A 180 -14.53 17.27 6.67
N VAL A 181 -14.57 17.79 7.90
CA VAL A 181 -15.80 18.27 8.54
C VAL A 181 -15.76 19.79 8.62
N SER A 182 -16.80 20.44 8.12
CA SER A 182 -16.99 21.88 8.20
C SER A 182 -18.33 22.20 8.86
N ILE A 183 -18.35 23.21 9.72
CA ILE A 183 -19.58 23.74 10.32
C ILE A 183 -19.80 25.13 9.76
N MET A 184 -21.00 25.38 9.24
CA MET A 184 -21.38 26.64 8.60
C MET A 184 -22.74 27.12 9.14
N PRO A 185 -23.01 28.44 9.16
CA PRO A 185 -24.33 28.94 9.49
C PRO A 185 -25.35 28.54 8.39
N ALA A 186 -26.54 28.11 8.79
CA ALA A 186 -27.66 27.91 7.88
C ALA A 186 -28.33 29.25 7.55
N ALA A 187 -28.89 29.34 6.34
CA ALA A 187 -29.65 30.51 5.91
C ALA A 187 -31.11 30.48 6.42
N ASP A 188 -31.55 29.31 6.87
CA ASP A 188 -32.89 28.97 7.32
C ASP A 188 -32.86 28.32 8.71
N ASP A 189 -34.03 28.09 9.29
CA ASP A 189 -34.18 27.49 10.62
C ASP A 189 -34.03 25.95 10.62
N THR A 190 -33.39 25.38 9.58
CA THR A 190 -33.20 23.93 9.47
C THR A 190 -31.76 23.51 9.73
N LEU A 191 -31.59 22.48 10.55
CA LEU A 191 -30.31 21.80 10.70
C LEU A 191 -30.13 20.88 9.50
N ARG A 192 -29.10 21.13 8.70
CA ARG A 192 -28.86 20.40 7.45
C ARG A 192 -27.44 19.87 7.40
N VAL A 193 -27.28 18.64 6.92
CA VAL A 193 -25.97 18.03 6.68
C VAL A 193 -25.88 17.68 5.20
N VAL A 194 -24.85 18.21 4.55
CA VAL A 194 -24.50 17.93 3.15
C VAL A 194 -23.20 17.14 3.15
N VAL A 195 -23.22 15.97 2.53
CA VAL A 195 -22.05 15.10 2.38
C VAL A 195 -21.70 15.03 0.91
N GLU A 196 -20.53 15.55 0.57
CA GLU A 196 -19.93 15.44 -0.75
C GLU A 196 -18.86 14.34 -0.72
N ALA A 197 -18.81 13.55 -1.77
CA ALA A 197 -17.80 12.53 -2.01
C ALA A 197 -16.98 12.91 -3.23
N GLU A 198 -15.70 12.58 -3.21
CA GLU A 198 -14.77 12.82 -4.31
C GLU A 198 -13.94 11.56 -4.51
N ALA A 199 -13.68 11.21 -5.76
CA ALA A 199 -12.86 10.05 -6.10
C ALA A 199 -12.22 10.24 -7.47
N ARG A 200 -11.19 9.44 -7.74
CA ARG A 200 -10.52 9.39 -9.03
C ARG A 200 -10.96 8.21 -9.88
N GLY A 201 -10.68 8.27 -11.17
CA GLY A 201 -10.97 7.21 -12.12
C GLY A 201 -10.18 7.34 -13.42
N SER A 202 -10.37 6.38 -14.32
CA SER A 202 -9.83 6.42 -15.68
C SER A 202 -10.54 7.39 -16.62
N ASP A 203 -11.74 7.81 -16.22
CA ASP A 203 -12.56 8.83 -16.86
C ASP A 203 -13.54 9.41 -15.81
N ASP A 204 -14.16 10.55 -16.11
CA ASP A 204 -15.17 11.20 -15.26
C ASP A 204 -16.29 10.24 -14.81
N ALA A 205 -16.78 9.37 -15.71
CA ALA A 205 -17.87 8.44 -15.39
C ALA A 205 -17.46 7.38 -14.35
N THR A 206 -16.23 6.89 -14.47
CA THR A 206 -15.62 5.93 -13.53
C THR A 206 -15.32 6.61 -12.21
N ALA A 207 -14.74 7.82 -12.23
CA ALA A 207 -14.47 8.62 -11.04
C ALA A 207 -15.77 8.91 -10.25
N ARG A 208 -16.85 9.29 -10.96
CA ARG A 208 -18.18 9.47 -10.39
C ARG A 208 -18.72 8.19 -9.74
N THR A 209 -18.60 7.05 -10.42
CA THR A 209 -19.01 5.73 -9.89
C THR A 209 -18.25 5.40 -8.60
N ASN A 210 -16.93 5.57 -8.60
CA ASN A 210 -16.08 5.33 -7.43
C ASN A 210 -16.45 6.23 -6.24
N ALA A 211 -16.83 7.49 -6.49
CA ALA A 211 -17.27 8.42 -5.45
C ALA A 211 -18.63 8.02 -4.86
N LEU A 212 -19.54 7.49 -5.68
CA LEU A 212 -20.87 7.04 -5.23
C LEU A 212 -20.82 5.75 -4.40
N HIS A 213 -19.77 4.94 -4.55
CA HIS A 213 -19.59 3.71 -3.76
C HIS A 213 -19.02 3.96 -2.36
N ILE A 214 -18.74 5.21 -2.00
CA ILE A 214 -18.35 5.57 -0.64
C ILE A 214 -19.55 5.38 0.31
N ASP A 215 -19.37 4.54 1.34
CA ASP A 215 -20.32 4.44 2.44
C ASP A 215 -19.89 5.34 3.61
N TYR A 216 -20.55 6.50 3.73
CA TYR A 216 -20.34 7.44 4.83
C TYR A 216 -21.47 7.35 5.87
N PRO A 217 -21.21 6.86 7.09
CA PRO A 217 -22.22 6.82 8.13
C PRO A 217 -22.50 8.22 8.71
N LEU A 218 -23.77 8.58 8.74
CA LEU A 218 -24.29 9.85 9.27
C LEU A 218 -25.52 9.55 10.11
N GLN A 219 -25.57 10.10 11.33
CA GLN A 219 -26.80 10.12 12.12
C GLN A 219 -27.20 11.58 12.36
N LEU A 220 -28.40 11.93 11.92
CA LEU A 220 -28.98 13.26 12.09
C LEU A 220 -30.27 13.14 12.90
N ARG A 221 -30.32 13.84 14.03
CA ARG A 221 -31.47 13.97 14.92
C ARG A 221 -31.75 15.46 15.18
N PRO A 222 -32.94 15.82 15.70
CA PRO A 222 -33.29 17.22 15.96
C PRO A 222 -32.36 17.97 16.93
N ASP A 223 -31.61 17.27 17.76
CA ASP A 223 -30.74 17.82 18.81
C ASP A 223 -29.30 17.28 18.75
N GLU A 224 -29.00 16.36 17.82
CA GLU A 224 -27.74 15.62 17.78
C GLU A 224 -27.31 15.33 16.33
N VAL A 225 -26.04 15.60 16.02
CA VAL A 225 -25.38 15.21 14.77
C VAL A 225 -24.19 14.33 15.09
N ARG A 226 -24.20 13.07 14.63
CA ARG A 226 -23.04 12.17 14.72
C ARG A 226 -22.43 11.94 13.35
N LEU A 227 -21.30 12.59 13.12
CA LEU A 227 -20.47 12.45 11.93
C LEU A 227 -19.46 11.33 12.10
N SER A 228 -19.05 10.68 11.02
CA SER A 228 -17.98 9.68 11.09
C SER A 228 -16.66 10.34 10.71
N PRO A 229 -15.56 10.15 11.46
CA PRO A 229 -14.23 10.60 11.02
C PRO A 229 -13.66 9.71 9.90
N TRP A 230 -14.47 8.78 9.39
CA TRP A 230 -14.12 7.81 8.36
C TRP A 230 -15.26 7.59 7.37
N PHE A 231 -14.91 7.01 6.24
CA PHE A 231 -15.85 6.31 5.36
C PHE A 231 -15.40 4.86 5.14
N ARG A 232 -16.33 4.03 4.68
CA ARG A 232 -16.15 2.62 4.39
C ARG A 232 -16.15 2.39 2.87
N LEU A 233 -15.21 1.59 2.42
CA LEU A 233 -15.23 0.94 1.10
C LEU A 233 -15.51 -0.54 1.32
N GLU A 234 -16.56 -1.04 0.69
CA GLU A 234 -16.93 -2.44 0.79
C GLU A 234 -15.93 -3.34 0.06
N LYS A 235 -15.82 -4.59 0.51
CA LYS A 235 -14.99 -5.57 -0.17
C LYS A 235 -15.36 -5.68 -1.66
N GLY A 236 -14.38 -5.44 -2.53
CA GLY A 236 -14.55 -5.49 -3.99
C GLY A 236 -14.51 -4.10 -4.63
N GLU A 237 -14.75 -3.06 -3.83
CA GLU A 237 -14.53 -1.68 -4.24
C GLU A 237 -13.05 -1.34 -4.32
N GLN A 238 -12.73 -0.37 -5.17
CA GLN A 238 -11.35 0.04 -5.41
C GLN A 238 -11.05 1.35 -4.70
N TRP A 239 -9.89 1.43 -4.06
CA TRP A 239 -9.36 2.69 -3.57
C TRP A 239 -8.80 3.50 -4.73
N ARG A 240 -9.36 4.69 -4.94
CA ARG A 240 -9.04 5.67 -5.98
C ARG A 240 -9.00 7.07 -5.38
N ALA A 241 -8.19 7.22 -4.32
CA ALA A 241 -8.01 8.47 -3.60
C ALA A 241 -9.33 9.11 -3.13
N GLN A 242 -10.29 8.29 -2.70
CA GLN A 242 -11.58 8.78 -2.22
C GLN A 242 -11.43 9.74 -1.04
N GLN A 243 -12.25 10.79 -1.04
CA GLN A 243 -12.35 11.77 0.05
C GLN A 243 -13.82 12.09 0.34
N VAL A 244 -14.10 12.47 1.57
CA VAL A 244 -15.44 12.92 1.98
C VAL A 244 -15.35 14.32 2.57
N ARG A 245 -16.30 15.19 2.20
CA ARG A 245 -16.51 16.48 2.84
C ARG A 245 -17.91 16.52 3.42
N ALA A 246 -18.01 16.53 4.74
CA ALA A 246 -19.27 16.70 5.46
C ALA A 246 -19.41 18.16 5.92
N ILE A 247 -20.47 18.83 5.50
CA ILE A 247 -20.78 20.21 5.86
C ILE A 247 -22.06 20.20 6.70
N VAL A 248 -21.95 20.66 7.93
CA VAL A 248 -23.10 20.82 8.85
C VAL A 248 -23.52 22.30 8.84
N TYR A 249 -24.71 22.56 8.34
CA TYR A 249 -25.36 23.86 8.38
C TYR A 249 -26.21 23.97 9.64
N VAL A 250 -25.83 24.87 10.55
CA VAL A 250 -26.49 25.08 11.85
C VAL A 250 -27.28 26.39 11.82
N PRO A 251 -28.59 26.39 12.13
CA PRO A 251 -29.40 27.60 12.23
C PRO A 251 -28.80 28.65 13.16
N SER A 252 -29.00 29.92 12.80
CA SER A 252 -28.52 31.03 13.62
C SER A 252 -29.26 31.05 14.96
N GLY A 253 -28.51 31.15 16.07
CA GLY A 253 -29.08 31.19 17.42
C GLY A 253 -29.20 29.82 18.11
N LYS A 254 -28.52 28.79 17.59
CA LYS A 254 -28.33 27.47 18.19
C LYS A 254 -26.86 27.18 18.47
#